data_AF-A0A6B3I7D3-F1
#
_entry.id   AF-A0A6B3I7D3-F1
#
_cell.length_a   1.000
_cell.length_b   1.000
_cell.length_c   1.000
_cell.angle_alpha   90.00
_cell.angle_beta   90.00
_cell.angle_gamma   90.00
#
_symmetry.space_group_name_H-M   'P 1'
#
loop_
_entity.id
_entity.type
_entity.pdbx_description
1 polymer ?
#
loop_
_entity_poly.entity_id
_entity_poly.type
_entity_poly.pdbx_seq_one_letter_code
_entity_poly.pdbx_strand_id
1 'polypeptide(L)'
;VTVWNRTPSRAGDLVARGAVLAPSPAEAVAVNEAAVISLTDYATVYDVLEAAAPALQGRALLNLTSATPEEARAGARWAAGHGAVQLTGGVNSPPSGIGKP
;
A
#
# COMPACT_ATOMS: atom_id res chain seq x y z
N VAL A 1 -1.99 9.13 10.61
CA VAL A 1 -1.94 8.07 9.58
C VAL A 1 -2.73 8.54 8.38
N THR A 2 -2.13 8.52 7.20
CA THR A 2 -2.82 8.82 5.94
C THR A 2 -3.37 7.51 5.36
N VAL A 3 -4.61 7.51 4.89
CA VAL A 3 -5.26 6.36 4.29
C VAL A 3 -5.77 6.71 2.91
N TRP A 4 -5.86 5.71 2.03
CA TRP A 4 -6.48 5.85 0.72
C TRP A 4 -7.31 4.60 0.43
N ASN A 5 -8.45 4.77 -0.24
CA ASN A 5 -9.23 3.67 -0.77
C ASN A 5 -9.95 4.10 -2.05
N ARG A 6 -10.03 3.20 -3.05
CA ARG A 6 -10.82 3.42 -4.27
C ARG A 6 -12.27 3.79 -3.97
N THR A 7 -12.82 3.31 -2.86
CA THR A 7 -14.13 3.70 -2.33
C THR A 7 -13.94 4.58 -1.09
N PRO A 8 -13.92 5.91 -1.22
CA PRO A 8 -13.60 6.83 -0.13
C PRO A 8 -14.47 6.66 1.12
N SER A 9 -15.74 6.30 0.96
CA SER A 9 -16.68 6.10 2.08
C SER A 9 -16.27 4.99 3.05
N ARG A 10 -15.43 4.03 2.62
CA ARG A 10 -14.90 2.98 3.50
C ARG A 10 -13.89 3.50 4.52
N ALA A 11 -13.36 4.71 4.35
CA ALA A 11 -12.44 5.33 5.28
C ALA A 11 -13.12 6.16 6.38
N GLY A 12 -14.47 6.27 6.38
CA GLY A 12 -15.22 7.14 7.28
C GLY A 12 -14.88 6.96 8.76
N ASP A 13 -14.93 5.72 9.25
CA ASP A 13 -14.62 5.42 10.66
C ASP A 13 -13.15 5.69 11.02
N LEU A 14 -12.23 5.54 10.06
CA LEU A 14 -10.81 5.83 10.26
C LEU A 14 -10.59 7.35 10.37
N VAL A 15 -11.26 8.12 9.51
CA VAL A 15 -11.22 9.59 9.53
C VAL A 15 -11.84 10.11 10.83
N ALA A 16 -12.97 9.56 11.28
CA ALA A 16 -13.58 9.89 12.56
C ALA A 16 -12.63 9.64 13.76
N ARG A 17 -11.67 8.73 13.61
CA ARG A 17 -10.61 8.42 14.60
C ARG A 17 -9.30 9.18 14.36
N GLY A 18 -9.28 10.15 13.45
CA GLY A 18 -8.13 11.03 13.20
C GLY A 18 -7.21 10.63 12.04
N ALA A 19 -7.61 9.67 11.19
CA ALA A 19 -6.89 9.42 9.94
C ALA A 19 -7.13 10.55 8.93
N VAL A 20 -6.15 10.80 8.06
CA VAL A 20 -6.28 11.73 6.93
C VAL A 20 -6.59 10.91 5.68
N LEU A 21 -7.71 11.16 5.03
CA LEU A 21 -8.04 10.53 3.75
C LEU A 21 -7.32 11.29 2.62
N ALA A 22 -6.39 10.63 1.94
CA ALA A 22 -5.77 11.16 0.74
C ALA A 22 -6.75 11.11 -0.44
N PRO A 23 -6.76 12.11 -1.32
CA PRO A 23 -7.64 12.12 -2.50
C PRO A 23 -7.11 11.23 -3.64
N SER A 24 -5.83 10.85 -3.62
CA SER A 24 -5.21 9.96 -4.60
C SER A 24 -4.14 9.05 -3.98
N PRO A 25 -3.81 7.91 -4.63
CA PRO A 25 -2.67 7.09 -4.20
C PRO A 25 -1.34 7.85 -4.23
N ALA A 26 -1.14 8.71 -5.24
CA ALA A 26 0.04 9.54 -5.38
C ALA A 26 0.24 10.46 -4.16
N GLU A 27 -0.83 11.14 -3.72
CA GLU A 27 -0.76 12.00 -2.53
C GLU A 27 -0.58 11.20 -1.24
N ALA A 28 -1.20 10.02 -1.14
CA ALA A 28 -0.98 9.13 0.01
C ALA A 28 0.50 8.73 0.14
N VAL A 29 1.16 8.41 -0.98
CA VAL A 29 2.57 8.02 -0.99
C VAL A 29 3.50 9.23 -0.81
N ALA A 30 3.25 10.36 -1.48
CA ALA A 30 4.15 11.51 -1.47
C ALA A 30 4.39 12.10 -0.06
N VAL A 31 3.37 12.10 0.80
CA VAL A 31 3.43 12.67 2.15
C VAL A 31 3.99 11.72 3.21
N ASN A 32 4.34 10.47 2.83
CA ASN A 32 4.86 9.46 3.76
C ASN A 32 6.17 8.86 3.25
N GLU A 33 7.10 8.52 4.14
CA GLU A 33 8.34 7.80 3.76
C GLU A 33 8.05 6.31 3.45
N ALA A 34 7.00 5.76 4.06
CA ALA A 34 6.57 4.38 3.87
C ALA A 34 5.07 4.27 3.62
N ALA A 35 4.68 3.35 2.74
CA ALA A 35 3.29 3.03 2.43
C ALA A 35 3.01 1.53 2.67
N VAL A 36 2.00 1.24 3.49
CA VAL A 36 1.50 -0.13 3.69
C VAL A 36 0.41 -0.41 2.66
N ILE A 37 0.58 -1.47 1.87
CA ILE A 37 -0.33 -1.85 0.80
C ILE A 37 -1.04 -3.14 1.22
N SER A 38 -2.36 -3.09 1.29
CA SER A 38 -3.21 -4.24 1.58
C SER A 38 -4.38 -4.22 0.60
N LEU A 39 -4.20 -4.93 -0.52
CA LEU A 39 -5.16 -5.03 -1.61
C LEU A 39 -5.48 -6.50 -1.88
N THR A 40 -6.36 -6.76 -2.84
CA THR A 40 -6.87 -8.10 -3.13
C THR A 40 -5.85 -8.96 -3.88
N ASP A 41 -5.16 -8.38 -4.86
CA ASP A 41 -4.24 -9.07 -5.77
C ASP A 41 -3.21 -8.09 -6.36
N TYR A 42 -2.20 -8.64 -7.05
CA TYR A 42 -1.13 -7.84 -7.64
C TYR A 42 -1.57 -7.01 -8.85
N ALA A 43 -2.60 -7.42 -9.59
CA ALA A 43 -3.16 -6.60 -10.65
C ALA A 43 -3.69 -5.27 -10.08
N THR A 44 -4.44 -5.34 -8.99
CA THR A 44 -4.94 -4.17 -8.26
C THR A 44 -3.79 -3.34 -7.67
N VAL A 45 -2.71 -3.98 -7.21
CA VAL A 45 -1.50 -3.27 -6.75
C VAL A 45 -0.88 -2.47 -7.90
N TYR A 46 -0.70 -3.06 -9.07
CA TYR A 46 -0.13 -2.37 -10.23
C TYR A 46 -1.02 -1.19 -10.67
N ASP A 47 -2.34 -1.40 -10.81
CA ASP A 47 -3.27 -0.33 -11.18
C ASP A 47 -3.15 0.91 -10.26
N VAL A 48 -3.03 0.66 -8.95
CA VAL A 48 -2.94 1.72 -7.93
C VAL A 48 -1.57 2.38 -7.92
N LEU A 49 -0.49 1.60 -8.03
CA LEU A 49 0.87 2.11 -7.96
C LEU A 49 1.33 2.77 -9.26
N GLU A 50 0.84 2.35 -10.43
CA GLU A 50 1.10 3.04 -11.69
C GLU A 50 0.55 4.48 -11.65
N ALA A 51 -0.66 4.66 -11.12
CA ALA A 51 -1.22 6.00 -10.90
C ALA A 51 -0.40 6.83 -9.89
N ALA A 52 0.39 6.19 -9.03
CA ALA A 52 1.28 6.82 -8.06
C ALA A 52 2.74 6.88 -8.50
N ALA A 53 3.09 6.35 -9.68
CA ALA A 53 4.48 6.14 -10.12
C ALA A 53 5.40 7.37 -9.92
N PRO A 54 4.99 8.62 -10.22
CA PRO A 54 5.83 9.80 -10.02
C PRO A 54 6.19 10.08 -8.55
N ALA A 55 5.41 9.57 -7.59
CA ALA A 55 5.60 9.79 -6.16
C ALA A 55 6.40 8.67 -5.47
N LEU A 56 6.75 7.59 -6.17
CA LEU A 56 7.37 6.40 -5.58
C LEU A 56 8.86 6.57 -5.27
N GLN A 57 9.54 7.54 -5.89
CA GLN A 57 10.97 7.77 -5.71
C GLN A 57 11.33 7.93 -4.22
N GLY A 58 12.24 7.09 -3.74
CA GLY A 58 12.74 7.09 -2.37
C GLY A 58 11.78 6.53 -1.32
N ARG A 59 10.69 5.87 -1.73
CA ARG A 59 9.65 5.37 -0.81
C ARG A 59 9.81 3.89 -0.50
N ALA A 60 9.42 3.51 0.72
CA ALA A 60 9.30 2.10 1.12
C ALA A 60 7.86 1.62 0.91
N LEU A 61 7.67 0.58 0.10
CA LEU A 61 6.38 -0.06 -0.17
C LEU A 61 6.29 -1.38 0.61
N LEU A 62 5.56 -1.39 1.72
CA LEU A 62 5.31 -2.58 2.51
C LEU A 62 4.09 -3.29 1.94
N ASN A 63 4.31 -4.20 0.99
CA ASN A 63 3.24 -4.90 0.31
C ASN A 63 2.83 -6.16 1.08
N LEU A 64 1.65 -6.10 1.69
CA LEU A 64 1.02 -7.18 2.47
C LEU A 64 -0.05 -7.93 1.66
N THR A 65 -0.15 -7.66 0.36
CA THR A 65 -1.05 -8.35 -0.56
C THR A 65 -0.55 -9.78 -0.77
N SER A 66 -1.44 -10.75 -0.61
CA SER A 66 -1.13 -12.16 -0.90
C SER A 66 -0.60 -12.32 -2.33
N ALA A 67 0.49 -13.05 -2.47
CA ALA A 67 1.18 -13.23 -3.74
C ALA A 67 1.92 -14.56 -3.79
N THR A 68 2.14 -15.06 -4.98
CA THR A 68 3.18 -16.06 -5.25
C THR A 68 4.57 -15.43 -5.07
N PRO A 69 5.61 -16.25 -4.80
CA PRO A 69 6.99 -15.76 -4.78
C PRO A 69 7.42 -15.08 -6.08
N GLU A 70 6.98 -15.56 -7.24
CA GLU A 70 7.26 -14.94 -8.54
C GLU A 70 6.66 -13.53 -8.65
N GLU A 71 5.38 -13.35 -8.28
CA GLU A 71 4.71 -12.06 -8.28
C GLU A 71 5.40 -11.08 -7.32
N ALA A 72 5.74 -11.52 -6.11
CA ALA A 72 6.44 -10.70 -5.13
C ALA A 72 7.79 -10.19 -5.65
N ARG A 73 8.58 -11.06 -6.30
CA ARG A 73 9.87 -10.68 -6.91
C ARG A 73 9.68 -9.74 -8.09
N ALA A 74 8.64 -9.95 -8.90
CA ALA A 74 8.31 -9.06 -10.02
C ALA A 74 7.92 -7.66 -9.52
N GLY A 75 7.05 -7.58 -8.51
CA GLY A 75 6.65 -6.31 -7.90
C GLY A 75 7.84 -5.56 -7.29
N ALA A 76 8.75 -6.27 -6.61
CA ALA A 76 9.96 -5.65 -6.07
C ALA A 76 10.88 -5.07 -7.15
N ARG A 77 11.05 -5.77 -8.29
CA ARG A 77 11.81 -5.22 -9.44
C ARG A 77 11.11 -4.02 -10.07
N TRP A 78 9.78 -4.07 -10.20
CA TRP A 78 8.98 -2.96 -10.74
C TRP A 78 9.08 -1.72 -9.85
N ALA A 79 8.99 -1.88 -8.53
CA ALA A 79 9.15 -0.80 -7.56
C ALA A 79 10.56 -0.19 -7.64
N ALA A 80 11.61 -1.02 -7.73
CA ALA A 80 12.97 -0.55 -7.92
C ALA A 80 13.15 0.25 -9.23
N GLY A 81 12.45 -0.13 -10.30
CA GLY A 81 12.41 0.63 -11.55
C GLY A 81 11.83 2.05 -11.41
N HIS A 82 11.04 2.30 -10.35
CA HIS A 82 10.47 3.60 -9.99
C HIS A 82 11.20 4.25 -8.80
N GLY A 83 12.39 3.74 -8.43
CA GLY A 83 13.20 4.26 -7.34
C GLY A 83 12.63 4.02 -5.93
N ALA A 84 11.67 3.10 -5.80
CA ALA A 84 11.13 2.64 -4.52
C ALA A 84 11.80 1.33 -4.07
N VAL A 85 11.65 1.00 -2.79
CA VAL A 85 12.02 -0.29 -2.23
C VAL A 85 10.76 -1.02 -1.79
N GLN A 86 10.54 -2.24 -2.29
CA GLN A 86 9.43 -3.08 -1.81
C GLN A 86 9.89 -4.04 -0.72
N LEU A 87 9.15 -4.08 0.38
CA LEU A 87 9.20 -5.13 1.40
C LEU A 87 7.93 -5.99 1.27
N THR A 88 8.09 -7.27 0.98
CA THR A 88 6.96 -8.21 0.86
C THR A 88 6.69 -8.85 2.22
N GLY A 89 5.44 -8.84 2.67
CA GLY A 89 5.02 -9.47 3.92
C GLY A 89 3.78 -10.34 3.75
N GLY A 90 3.76 -11.49 4.43
CA GLY A 90 2.57 -12.33 4.57
C GLY A 90 1.94 -12.11 5.95
N VAL A 91 0.68 -11.65 5.99
CA VAL A 91 -0.04 -11.49 7.25
C VAL A 91 -0.65 -12.83 7.65
N ASN A 92 -0.17 -13.42 8.75
CA ASN A 92 -0.59 -14.73 9.25
C ASN A 92 -1.76 -14.67 10.25
N SER A 93 -2.41 -13.51 10.38
CA SER A 93 -3.48 -13.28 11.33
C SER A 93 -4.70 -12.65 10.65
N PRO A 94 -5.93 -13.00 11.07
CA PRO A 94 -7.10 -12.28 10.62
C PRO A 94 -7.09 -10.83 11.14
N PRO A 95 -7.91 -9.91 10.58
CA PRO A 95 -7.96 -8.52 11.04
C PRO A 95 -8.16 -8.36 12.55
N SER A 96 -8.95 -9.22 13.19
CA SER A 96 -9.22 -9.20 14.62
C SER A 96 -8.03 -9.59 15.52
N GLY A 97 -6.97 -10.15 14.95
CA GLY A 97 -5.73 -10.52 15.63
C GLY A 97 -4.62 -9.47 15.51
N ILE A 98 -4.76 -8.48 14.62
CA ILE A 98 -3.72 -7.45 14.44
C ILE A 98 -3.55 -6.63 15.73
N GLY A 99 -2.29 -6.49 16.16
CA GLY A 99 -1.93 -5.72 17.36
C GLY A 99 -2.23 -6.42 18.69
N LYS A 100 -2.58 -7.71 18.67
CA LYS A 100 -2.75 -8.54 19.87
C LYS A 100 -1.54 -9.48 20.06
N PRO A 101 -1.19 -9.84 21.32
CA PRO A 101 -0.18 -10.85 21.60
C PRO A 101 -0.53 -12.23 21.02
#